data_AF-A0A524L9J1-F1
#
_entry.id   AF-A0A524L9J1-F1
#
_cell.length_a   1.000
_cell.length_b   1.000
_cell.length_c   1.000
_cell.angle_alpha   90.00
_cell.angle_beta   90.00
_cell.angle_gamma   90.00
#
_symmetry.space_group_name_H-M   'P 1'
#
loop_
_entity.id
_entity.type
_entity.pdbx_description
1 polymer ?
#
loop_
_entity_poly.entity_id
_entity_poly.type
_entity_poly.pdbx_seq_one_letter_code
_entity_poly.pdbx_strand_id
1 'polypeptide(L)'
;MSETAYRVLVADDERFCREAIVEALGIAGIACDAAASGAESLRSVSRDPRIGVAVLDLALEGGLELLRRLRNERPMIRVIALASLADQNLVLEALRLGAVDYLAKPLHEEELVLSVRRALGSFTTQVAYERLRGRLRSLDAWLSELVEATSEEGRGLAWCAAEAVADVLGATKTSLMLLDEDGSSLRVAAATGSGLPPEEMSPVPVGEGVAGVAVTMDDVLAVDDVTADPRFG
;
A
#
# COMPACT_ATOMS: atom_id res chain seq x y z
N MET A 1 10.95 2.22 -12.99
CA MET A 1 10.45 3.16 -11.96
C MET A 1 11.34 2.98 -10.73
N SER A 2 12.06 4.02 -10.29
CA SER A 2 12.91 3.89 -9.09
C SER A 2 12.01 3.68 -7.87
N GLU A 3 12.14 2.55 -7.20
CA GLU A 3 11.49 2.31 -5.92
C GLU A 3 11.97 3.38 -4.95
N THR A 4 11.07 4.22 -4.45
CA THR A 4 11.43 5.31 -3.54
C THR A 4 11.97 4.70 -2.25
N ALA A 5 13.28 4.75 -2.06
CA ALA A 5 13.93 4.21 -0.86
C ALA A 5 13.42 4.94 0.39
N TYR A 6 12.80 4.20 1.29
CA TYR A 6 12.38 4.72 2.59
C TYR A 6 13.58 4.91 3.51
N ARG A 7 13.42 5.84 4.46
CA ARG A 7 14.49 6.34 5.32
C ARG A 7 14.24 5.98 6.78
N VAL A 8 15.32 6.04 7.54
CA VAL A 8 15.33 5.85 8.99
C VAL A 8 15.61 7.19 9.67
N LEU A 9 14.88 7.52 10.73
CA LEU A 9 15.24 8.60 11.64
C LEU A 9 16.03 8.02 12.82
N VAL A 10 17.15 8.63 13.18
CA VAL A 10 17.92 8.30 14.39
C VAL A 10 17.76 9.45 15.38
N ALA A 11 17.12 9.18 16.52
CA ALA A 11 16.83 10.15 17.57
C ALA A 11 17.56 9.80 18.86
N ASP A 12 18.62 10.53 19.17
CA ASP A 12 19.50 10.32 20.34
C ASP A 12 20.20 11.66 20.64
N ASP A 13 20.25 12.13 21.89
CA ASP A 13 20.93 13.38 22.25
C ASP A 13 22.45 13.23 22.35
N GLU A 14 22.93 12.02 22.64
CA GLU A 14 24.35 11.67 22.66
C GLU A 14 24.91 11.65 21.24
N ARG A 15 25.66 12.70 20.90
CA ARG A 15 26.25 12.89 19.57
C ARG A 15 27.04 11.66 19.09
N PHE A 16 27.84 11.06 19.97
CA PHE A 16 28.66 9.90 19.62
C PHE A 16 27.81 8.69 19.24
N CYS A 17 26.81 8.35 20.04
CA CYS A 17 25.87 7.25 19.74
C CYS A 17 25.11 7.52 18.45
N ARG A 18 24.60 8.73 18.26
CA ARG A 18 23.89 9.14 17.04
C ARG A 18 24.76 9.01 15.79
N GLU A 19 26.00 9.49 15.82
CA GLU A 19 26.94 9.41 14.69
C GLU A 19 27.31 7.95 14.38
N ALA A 20 27.56 7.11 15.40
CA ALA A 20 27.87 5.70 15.22
C ALA A 20 26.71 4.93 14.56
N ILE A 21 25.46 5.17 14.99
CA ILE A 21 24.27 4.56 14.37
C ILE A 21 24.12 4.99 12.92
N VAL A 22 24.30 6.29 12.63
CA VAL A 22 24.24 6.82 11.26
C VAL A 22 25.29 6.20 10.36
N GLU A 23 26.53 6.06 10.85
CA GLU A 23 27.63 5.42 10.13
C GLU A 23 27.32 3.94 9.83
N ALA A 24 26.91 3.18 10.83
CA ALA A 24 26.56 1.77 10.68
C ALA A 24 25.43 1.55 9.65
N LEU A 25 24.38 2.38 9.69
CA LEU A 25 23.30 2.34 8.71
C LEU A 25 23.77 2.77 7.31
N GLY A 26 24.65 3.77 7.23
CA GLY A 26 25.26 4.22 5.98
C GLY A 26 26.10 3.14 5.29
N ILE A 27 26.95 2.44 6.04
CA ILE A 27 27.74 1.28 5.56
C ILE A 27 26.82 0.18 5.03
N ALA A 28 25.66 -0.04 5.68
CA ALA A 28 24.65 -0.98 5.25
C ALA A 28 23.79 -0.50 4.04
N GLY A 29 24.05 0.69 3.50
CA GLY A 29 23.30 1.27 2.39
C GLY A 29 21.89 1.73 2.75
N ILE A 30 21.63 1.99 4.04
CA ILE A 30 20.33 2.44 4.55
C ILE A 30 20.37 3.96 4.73
N ALA A 31 19.51 4.67 4.00
CA ALA A 31 19.40 6.10 4.11
C ALA A 31 18.79 6.50 5.46
N CYS A 32 19.45 7.41 6.18
CA CYS A 32 18.96 7.88 7.47
C CYS A 32 19.13 9.39 7.65
N ASP A 33 18.34 9.94 8.58
CA ASP A 33 18.38 11.31 9.06
C ASP A 33 18.63 11.28 10.57
N ALA A 34 19.35 12.26 11.09
CA ALA A 34 19.70 12.36 12.51
C ALA A 34 18.92 13.50 13.20
N ALA A 35 18.48 13.27 14.43
CA ALA A 35 17.85 14.26 15.30
C ALA A 35 18.43 14.16 16.71
N ALA A 36 18.76 15.30 17.30
CA ALA A 36 19.31 15.39 18.66
C ALA A 36 18.24 15.64 19.73
N SER A 37 16.97 15.80 19.34
CA SER A 37 15.87 16.08 20.27
C SER A 37 14.54 15.61 19.70
N GLY A 38 13.54 15.43 20.57
CA GLY A 38 12.20 15.05 20.12
C GLY A 38 11.54 16.08 19.22
N ALA A 39 11.84 17.37 19.42
CA ALA A 39 11.34 18.42 18.55
C ALA A 39 11.94 18.34 17.13
N GLU A 40 13.23 18.00 17.00
CA GLU A 40 13.85 17.73 15.70
C GLU A 40 13.29 16.48 15.04
N SER A 41 13.10 15.40 15.82
CA SER A 41 12.52 14.15 15.35
C SER A 41 11.15 14.36 14.71
N LEU A 42 10.24 15.05 15.41
CA LEU A 42 8.91 15.35 14.90
C LEU A 42 8.98 16.21 13.62
N ARG A 43 9.81 17.26 13.61
CA ARG A 43 10.00 18.11 12.41
C ARG A 43 10.49 17.31 11.21
N SER A 44 11.43 16.39 11.40
CA SER A 44 11.96 15.55 10.32
C SER A 44 10.87 14.63 9.76
N VAL A 45 10.12 13.95 10.64
CA VAL A 45 9.02 13.06 10.24
C VAL A 45 7.89 13.81 9.54
N SER A 46 7.53 15.01 10.00
CA SER A 46 6.51 15.82 9.33
C SER A 46 6.96 16.30 7.95
N ARG A 47 8.26 16.58 7.77
CA ARG A 47 8.80 17.13 6.52
C ARG A 47 9.00 16.06 5.45
N ASP A 48 9.47 14.86 5.83
CA ASP A 48 9.77 13.79 4.87
C ASP A 48 8.87 12.57 5.09
N PRO A 49 7.85 12.35 4.23
CA PRO A 49 6.99 11.19 4.34
C PRO A 49 7.68 9.86 4.01
N ARG A 50 8.94 9.88 3.54
CA ARG A 50 9.74 8.68 3.30
C ARG A 50 10.36 8.13 4.58
N ILE A 51 10.37 8.87 5.68
CA ILE A 51 10.78 8.33 6.98
C ILE A 51 9.72 7.32 7.43
N GLY A 52 10.08 6.04 7.35
CA GLY A 52 9.21 4.90 7.68
C GLY A 52 9.59 4.21 8.99
N VAL A 53 10.83 4.41 9.45
CA VAL A 53 11.36 3.83 10.68
C VAL A 53 12.01 4.92 11.51
N ALA A 54 11.86 4.86 12.83
CA ALA A 54 12.59 5.67 13.79
C ALA A 54 13.33 4.76 14.78
N VAL A 55 14.65 4.93 14.90
CA VAL A 55 15.47 4.38 15.97
C VAL A 55 15.54 5.46 17.04
N LEU A 56 14.98 5.19 18.21
CA LEU A 56 14.72 6.19 19.24
C LEU A 56 15.37 5.79 20.56
N ASP A 57 16.23 6.64 21.09
CA ASP A 57 16.67 6.53 22.47
C ASP A 57 15.55 6.90 23.45
N LEU A 58 15.24 5.97 24.35
CA LEU A 58 14.26 6.18 25.42
C LEU A 58 14.80 7.06 26.55
N ALA A 59 16.12 7.19 26.68
CA ALA A 59 16.75 8.09 27.65
C ALA A 59 16.64 9.57 27.24
N LEU A 60 16.32 9.84 25.97
CA LEU A 60 16.02 11.18 25.48
C LEU A 60 14.92 11.81 26.33
N GLU A 61 15.03 13.11 26.61
CA GLU A 61 13.99 13.83 27.37
C GLU A 61 12.62 13.65 26.70
N GLY A 62 11.70 12.99 27.42
CA GLY A 62 10.38 12.66 26.93
C GLY A 62 10.33 11.56 25.86
N GLY A 63 11.30 10.64 25.80
CA GLY A 63 11.40 9.59 24.78
C GLY A 63 10.12 8.76 24.58
N LEU A 64 9.46 8.32 25.67
CA LEU A 64 8.17 7.61 25.58
C LEU A 64 7.05 8.49 25.00
N GLU A 65 7.00 9.77 25.37
CA GLU A 65 6.01 10.70 24.82
C GLU A 65 6.28 10.98 23.34
N LEU A 66 7.55 11.08 22.95
CA LEU A 66 7.95 11.20 21.56
C LEU A 66 7.51 9.97 20.73
N LEU A 67 7.73 8.76 21.24
CA LEU A 67 7.25 7.53 20.60
C LEU A 67 5.73 7.60 20.39
N ARG A 68 4.98 7.93 21.45
CA ARG A 68 3.53 8.07 21.39
C ARG A 68 3.10 9.07 20.32
N ARG A 69 3.75 10.25 20.27
CA ARG A 69 3.45 11.29 19.29
C ARG A 69 3.77 10.86 17.86
N LEU A 70 4.93 10.23 17.63
CA LEU A 70 5.32 9.71 16.32
C LEU A 70 4.29 8.70 15.80
N ARG A 71 3.84 7.77 16.67
CA ARG A 71 2.81 6.78 16.32
C ARG A 71 1.44 7.42 16.07
N ASN A 72 1.09 8.48 16.80
CA ASN A 72 -0.17 9.20 16.58
C ASN A 72 -0.17 10.01 15.27
N GLU A 73 0.90 10.76 15.00
CA GLU A 73 1.03 11.58 13.79
C GLU A 73 1.25 10.73 12.53
N ARG A 74 1.90 9.57 12.69
CA ARG A 74 2.22 8.63 11.60
C ARG A 74 1.93 7.19 12.04
N PRO A 75 0.68 6.73 11.99
CA PRO A 75 0.28 5.39 12.47
C PRO A 75 1.02 4.21 11.84
N MET A 76 1.63 4.38 10.68
CA MET A 76 2.44 3.35 10.02
C MET A 76 3.92 3.37 10.41
N ILE A 77 4.44 4.45 11.00
CA ILE A 77 5.88 4.55 11.33
C ILE A 77 6.28 3.45 12.30
N ARG A 78 7.40 2.79 12.04
CA ARG A 78 7.94 1.74 12.90
C ARG A 78 8.93 2.37 13.86
N VAL A 79 8.76 2.16 15.17
CA VAL A 79 9.69 2.68 16.17
C VAL A 79 10.48 1.53 16.76
N ILE A 80 11.80 1.62 16.73
CA ILE A 80 12.74 0.73 17.41
C ILE A 80 13.26 1.51 18.62
N ALA A 81 13.06 0.95 19.82
CA ALA A 81 13.50 1.59 21.05
C ALA A 81 14.96 1.22 21.37
N LEU A 82 15.78 2.20 21.72
CA LEU A 82 17.10 2.01 22.33
C LEU A 82 16.98 2.31 23.83
N ALA A 83 17.53 1.44 24.67
CA ALA A 83 17.49 1.61 26.12
C ALA A 83 18.72 1.02 26.81
N SER A 84 19.02 1.45 28.03
CA SER A 84 20.03 0.77 28.87
C SER A 84 19.48 -0.54 29.42
N LEU A 85 20.36 -1.49 29.76
CA LEU A 85 19.99 -2.75 30.40
C LEU A 85 19.27 -2.58 31.74
N ALA A 86 19.43 -1.43 32.39
CA ALA A 86 18.73 -1.09 33.64
C ALA A 86 17.25 -0.73 33.45
N ASP A 87 16.80 -0.50 32.21
CA ASP A 87 15.53 0.18 31.90
C ASP A 87 14.42 -0.78 31.45
N GLN A 88 14.31 -1.95 32.07
CA GLN A 88 13.33 -2.97 31.68
C GLN A 88 11.88 -2.45 31.65
N ASN A 89 11.52 -1.60 32.61
CA ASN A 89 10.17 -1.01 32.66
C ASN A 89 9.92 -0.06 31.47
N LEU A 90 10.90 0.75 31.07
CA LEU A 90 10.78 1.66 29.92
C LEU A 90 10.64 0.86 28.61
N VAL A 91 11.37 -0.24 28.47
CA VAL A 91 11.25 -1.13 27.31
C VAL A 91 9.84 -1.72 27.22
N LEU A 92 9.29 -2.22 28.33
CA LEU A 92 7.93 -2.75 28.38
C LEU A 92 6.88 -1.68 28.02
N GLU A 93 7.07 -0.44 28.49
CA GLU A 93 6.19 0.67 28.14
C GLU A 93 6.31 1.06 26.67
N ALA A 94 7.51 1.12 26.11
CA ALA A 94 7.73 1.39 24.68
C ALA A 94 7.04 0.36 23.79
N LEU A 95 7.15 -0.93 24.13
CA LEU A 95 6.46 -2.02 23.42
C LEU A 95 4.93 -1.88 23.53
N ARG A 96 4.39 -1.53 24.71
CA ARG A 96 2.96 -1.24 24.90
C ARG A 96 2.48 -0.06 24.05
N LEU A 97 3.33 0.93 23.84
CA LEU A 97 3.03 2.09 22.98
C LEU A 97 3.23 1.79 21.48
N GLY A 98 3.65 0.57 21.13
CA GLY A 98 3.76 0.11 19.74
C GLY A 98 5.14 0.24 19.13
N ALA A 99 6.21 0.29 19.93
CA ALA A 99 7.54 -0.04 19.42
C ALA A 99 7.53 -1.46 18.84
N VAL A 100 8.20 -1.65 17.70
CA VAL A 100 8.22 -2.93 16.99
C VAL A 100 9.40 -3.80 17.36
N ASP A 101 10.42 -3.20 17.96
CA ASP A 101 11.62 -3.88 18.44
C ASP A 101 12.28 -3.04 19.52
N TYR A 102 13.19 -3.65 20.29
CA TYR A 102 14.04 -2.96 21.25
C TYR A 102 15.48 -3.43 21.11
N LEU A 103 16.44 -2.53 21.33
CA LEU A 103 17.87 -2.85 21.32
C LEU A 103 18.52 -2.25 22.56
N ALA A 104 19.38 -3.02 23.21
CA ALA A 104 20.08 -2.59 24.42
C ALA A 104 21.36 -1.83 24.07
N LYS A 105 21.65 -0.75 24.81
CA LYS A 105 22.98 -0.11 24.83
C LYS A 105 23.93 -0.93 25.74
N PRO A 106 25.20 -1.18 25.35
CA PRO A 106 25.84 -0.80 24.10
C PRO A 106 25.36 -1.64 22.91
N LEU A 107 25.14 -0.96 21.78
CA LEU A 107 24.51 -1.51 20.59
C LEU A 107 25.51 -2.24 19.69
N HIS A 108 25.17 -3.43 19.21
CA HIS A 108 25.92 -4.11 18.16
C HIS A 108 25.40 -3.70 16.78
N GLU A 109 26.30 -3.35 15.86
CA GLU A 109 25.95 -2.87 14.51
C GLU A 109 25.10 -3.87 13.73
N GLU A 110 25.42 -5.17 13.83
CA GLU A 110 24.69 -6.25 13.16
C GLU A 110 23.22 -6.33 13.64
N GLU A 111 22.99 -6.20 14.95
CA GLU A 111 21.66 -6.23 15.56
C GLU A 111 20.83 -5.01 15.12
N LEU A 112 21.45 -3.82 15.11
CA LEU A 112 20.84 -2.59 14.60
C LEU A 112 20.40 -2.74 13.14
N VAL A 113 21.30 -3.15 12.26
CA VAL A 113 21.02 -3.26 10.83
C VAL A 113 19.92 -4.30 10.60
N LEU A 114 19.97 -5.44 11.30
CA LEU A 114 18.96 -6.49 11.19
C LEU A 114 17.58 -5.99 11.65
N SER A 115 17.51 -5.31 12.80
CA SER A 115 16.26 -4.75 13.32
C SER A 115 15.67 -3.71 12.36
N VAL A 116 16.50 -2.78 11.87
CA VAL A 116 16.09 -1.73 10.93
C VAL A 116 15.62 -2.32 9.59
N ARG A 117 16.30 -3.32 9.04
CA ARG A 117 15.86 -3.98 7.79
C ARG A 117 14.50 -4.66 7.97
N ARG A 118 14.28 -5.35 9.08
CA ARG A 118 12.98 -5.97 9.40
C ARG A 118 11.89 -4.91 9.51
N ALA A 119 12.16 -3.81 10.21
CA ALA A 119 11.22 -2.70 10.34
C ALA A 119 10.91 -2.04 8.99
N LEU A 120 11.91 -1.77 8.14
CA LEU A 120 11.72 -1.23 6.80
C LEU A 120 10.89 -2.19 5.93
N GLY A 121 11.20 -3.50 5.91
CA GLY A 121 10.44 -4.48 5.15
C GLY A 121 8.97 -4.58 5.59
N SER A 122 8.71 -4.51 6.90
CA SER A 122 7.34 -4.46 7.42
C SER A 122 6.63 -3.15 7.08
N PHE A 123 7.36 -2.03 7.04
CA PHE A 123 6.83 -0.72 6.63
C PHE A 123 6.49 -0.69 5.14
N THR A 124 7.39 -1.12 4.26
CA THR A 124 7.18 -1.15 2.80
C THR A 124 5.97 -2.00 2.44
N THR A 125 5.86 -3.17 3.04
CA THR A 125 4.73 -4.08 2.86
C THR A 125 3.41 -3.43 3.28
N GLN A 126 3.38 -2.79 4.45
CA GLN A 126 2.16 -2.10 4.93
C GLN A 126 1.76 -0.94 4.02
N VAL A 127 2.73 -0.14 3.56
CA VAL A 127 2.44 0.98 2.64
C VAL A 127 1.92 0.47 1.29
N ALA A 128 2.51 -0.60 0.75
CA ALA A 128 2.02 -1.23 -0.47
C ALA A 128 0.59 -1.76 -0.31
N TYR A 129 0.30 -2.40 0.82
CA TYR A 129 -1.04 -2.90 1.15
C TYR A 129 -2.08 -1.77 1.22
N GLU A 130 -1.80 -0.68 1.96
CA GLU A 130 -2.73 0.44 2.06
C GLU A 130 -2.93 1.17 0.73
N ARG A 131 -1.90 1.24 -0.11
CA ARG A 131 -2.04 1.77 -1.49
C ARG A 131 -2.96 0.89 -2.33
N LEU A 132 -2.79 -0.42 -2.29
CA LEU A 132 -3.65 -1.35 -3.03
C LEU A 132 -5.09 -1.28 -2.52
N ARG A 133 -5.28 -1.30 -1.19
CA ARG A 133 -6.61 -1.18 -0.56
C ARG A 133 -7.28 0.15 -0.89
N GLY A 134 -6.52 1.24 -0.94
CA GLY A 134 -7.00 2.54 -1.42
C GLY A 134 -7.52 2.46 -2.86
N ARG A 135 -6.75 1.86 -3.77
CA ARG A 135 -7.15 1.67 -5.17
C ARG A 135 -8.43 0.82 -5.31
N LEU A 136 -8.53 -0.28 -4.56
CA LEU A 136 -9.72 -1.13 -4.58
C LEU A 136 -10.97 -0.38 -4.10
N ARG A 137 -10.87 0.42 -3.03
CA ARG A 137 -12.00 1.25 -2.57
C ARG A 137 -12.42 2.31 -3.58
N SER A 138 -11.47 2.93 -4.26
CA SER A 138 -11.78 3.90 -5.31
C SER A 138 -12.49 3.24 -6.50
N LEU A 139 -12.10 2.02 -6.86
CA LEU A 139 -12.78 1.24 -7.89
C LEU A 139 -14.21 0.88 -7.46
N ASP A 140 -14.39 0.42 -6.23
CA ASP A 140 -15.69 0.04 -5.67
C ASP A 140 -16.68 1.23 -5.60
N ALA A 141 -16.22 2.39 -5.13
CA ALA A 141 -17.03 3.62 -5.10
C ALA A 141 -17.49 4.02 -6.51
N TRP A 142 -16.59 3.89 -7.49
CA TRP A 142 -16.90 4.24 -8.87
C TRP A 142 -17.84 3.24 -9.56
N LEU A 143 -17.67 1.94 -9.30
CA LEU A 143 -18.62 0.91 -9.74
C LEU A 143 -20.00 1.13 -9.12
N SER A 144 -20.08 1.62 -7.89
CA SER A 144 -21.36 1.94 -7.24
C SER A 144 -22.06 3.12 -7.92
N GLU A 145 -21.34 4.20 -8.23
CA GLU A 145 -21.88 5.34 -9.00
C GLU A 145 -22.35 4.92 -10.40
N LEU A 146 -21.67 3.95 -11.03
CA LEU A 146 -22.07 3.39 -12.32
C LEU A 146 -23.40 2.66 -12.29
N VAL A 147 -23.65 1.90 -11.23
CA VAL A 147 -24.88 1.11 -11.07
C VAL A 147 -26.08 2.02 -10.77
N GLU A 148 -25.86 3.14 -10.09
CA GLU A 148 -26.92 4.12 -9.79
C GLU A 148 -27.26 5.04 -10.97
N ALA A 149 -26.37 5.17 -11.96
CA ALA A 149 -26.57 6.00 -13.14
C ALA A 149 -27.53 5.33 -14.16
N THR A 150 -28.84 5.55 -13.98
CA THR A 150 -29.91 5.14 -14.91
C THR A 150 -30.21 6.18 -16.02
N SER A 151 -29.29 7.13 -16.30
CA SER A 151 -29.42 8.18 -17.33
C SER A 151 -28.25 8.20 -18.34
N GLU A 152 -28.37 9.00 -19.42
CA GLU A 152 -27.33 9.23 -20.45
C GLU A 152 -25.92 9.53 -19.88
N GLU A 153 -25.82 10.05 -18.65
CA GLU A 153 -24.58 10.33 -17.94
C GLU A 153 -23.81 9.06 -17.51
N GLY A 154 -24.50 7.94 -17.27
CA GLY A 154 -23.90 6.66 -16.88
C GLY A 154 -23.02 6.04 -17.97
N ARG A 155 -23.28 6.35 -19.25
CA ARG A 155 -22.49 5.87 -20.39
C ARG A 155 -21.07 6.45 -20.39
N GLY A 156 -20.93 7.73 -20.06
CA GLY A 156 -19.62 8.38 -19.97
C GLY A 156 -18.76 7.80 -18.86
N LEU A 157 -19.40 7.48 -17.73
CA LEU A 157 -18.72 6.84 -16.61
C LEU A 157 -18.31 5.39 -16.96
N ALA A 158 -19.17 4.63 -17.65
CA ALA A 158 -18.88 3.25 -18.03
C ALA A 158 -17.70 3.20 -19.00
N TRP A 159 -17.61 4.18 -19.89
CA TRP A 159 -16.46 4.36 -20.79
C TRP A 159 -15.16 4.54 -20.01
N CYS A 160 -15.12 5.47 -19.05
CA CYS A 160 -13.96 5.68 -18.19
C CYS A 160 -13.55 4.38 -17.44
N ALA A 161 -14.52 3.50 -17.12
CA ALA A 161 -14.29 2.18 -16.53
C ALA A 161 -13.60 1.18 -17.42
N ALA A 162 -14.09 1.03 -18.63
CA ALA A 162 -13.41 0.22 -19.61
C ALA A 162 -11.97 0.75 -19.89
N GLU A 163 -11.77 2.06 -19.88
CA GLU A 163 -10.46 2.70 -20.13
C GLU A 163 -9.46 2.52 -18.98
N ALA A 164 -9.86 2.83 -17.74
CA ALA A 164 -8.98 2.68 -16.58
C ALA A 164 -8.56 1.22 -16.35
N VAL A 165 -9.47 0.27 -16.58
CA VAL A 165 -9.17 -1.16 -16.47
C VAL A 165 -8.22 -1.60 -17.59
N ALA A 166 -8.42 -1.12 -18.82
CA ALA A 166 -7.52 -1.40 -19.93
C ALA A 166 -6.09 -0.93 -19.63
N ASP A 167 -5.94 0.29 -19.12
CA ASP A 167 -4.64 0.86 -18.75
C ASP A 167 -3.95 0.09 -17.61
N VAL A 168 -4.69 -0.25 -16.56
CA VAL A 168 -4.14 -0.97 -15.39
C VAL A 168 -3.69 -2.38 -15.74
N LEU A 169 -4.45 -3.07 -16.60
CA LEU A 169 -4.18 -4.44 -16.99
C LEU A 169 -3.27 -4.55 -18.23
N GLY A 170 -2.98 -3.43 -18.90
CA GLY A 170 -2.28 -3.43 -20.19
C GLY A 170 -3.07 -4.17 -21.27
N ALA A 171 -4.40 -4.16 -21.19
CA ALA A 171 -5.27 -4.93 -22.07
C ALA A 171 -5.45 -4.22 -23.42
N THR A 172 -5.44 -4.99 -24.52
CA THR A 172 -5.67 -4.45 -25.88
C THR A 172 -7.14 -4.17 -26.17
N LYS A 173 -8.05 -4.88 -25.49
CA LYS A 173 -9.50 -4.68 -25.54
C LYS A 173 -10.08 -4.87 -24.16
N THR A 174 -11.10 -4.09 -23.82
CA THR A 174 -11.85 -4.24 -22.56
C THR A 174 -13.31 -3.90 -22.80
N SER A 175 -14.23 -4.63 -22.17
CA SER A 175 -15.66 -4.33 -22.25
C SER A 175 -16.30 -4.44 -20.88
N LEU A 176 -17.13 -3.47 -20.52
CA LEU A 176 -18.04 -3.53 -19.39
C LEU A 176 -19.42 -3.90 -19.91
N MET A 177 -19.98 -4.99 -19.38
CA MET A 177 -21.27 -5.52 -19.79
C MET A 177 -22.23 -5.49 -18.61
N LEU A 178 -23.49 -5.15 -18.89
CA LEU A 178 -24.58 -5.12 -17.91
C LEU A 178 -25.56 -6.24 -18.23
N LEU A 179 -26.01 -6.93 -17.19
CA LEU A 179 -27.08 -7.92 -17.30
C LEU A 179 -28.42 -7.22 -17.52
N ASP A 180 -29.19 -7.70 -18.49
CA ASP A 180 -30.55 -7.21 -18.74
C ASP A 180 -31.49 -7.58 -17.57
N GLU A 181 -32.61 -6.86 -17.46
CA GLU A 181 -33.57 -7.01 -16.35
C GLU A 181 -34.14 -8.43 -16.19
N ASP A 182 -34.22 -9.19 -17.29
CA ASP A 182 -34.69 -10.58 -17.28
C ASP A 182 -33.58 -11.61 -17.02
N GLY A 183 -32.33 -11.16 -16.88
CA GLY A 183 -31.17 -12.00 -16.63
C GLY A 183 -30.76 -12.88 -17.82
N SER A 184 -31.30 -12.64 -19.02
CA SER A 184 -31.09 -13.54 -20.17
C SER A 184 -29.85 -13.21 -20.98
N SER A 185 -29.46 -11.94 -21.02
CA SER A 185 -28.39 -11.45 -21.89
C SER A 185 -27.59 -10.31 -21.26
N LEU A 186 -26.35 -10.18 -21.72
CA LEU A 186 -25.41 -9.14 -21.34
C LEU A 186 -25.31 -8.12 -22.46
N ARG A 187 -25.62 -6.87 -22.18
CA ARG A 187 -25.40 -5.77 -23.13
C ARG A 187 -24.10 -5.04 -22.83
N VAL A 188 -23.37 -4.67 -23.87
CA VAL A 188 -22.16 -3.87 -23.73
C VAL A 188 -22.53 -2.44 -23.34
N ALA A 189 -22.11 -2.02 -22.15
CA ALA A 189 -22.29 -0.64 -21.67
C ALA A 189 -21.09 0.24 -22.07
N ALA A 190 -19.90 -0.33 -22.14
CA ALA A 190 -18.69 0.35 -22.62
C ALA A 190 -17.68 -0.64 -23.19
N ALA A 191 -16.87 -0.21 -24.16
CA ALA A 191 -15.81 -1.03 -24.72
C ALA A 191 -14.64 -0.20 -25.25
N THR A 192 -13.41 -0.56 -24.90
CA THR A 192 -12.18 0.01 -25.45
C THR A 192 -11.50 -0.99 -26.39
N GLY A 193 -10.81 -0.46 -27.42
CA GLY A 193 -10.05 -1.27 -28.38
C GLY A 193 -10.88 -2.12 -29.37
N SER A 194 -12.21 -2.11 -29.29
CA SER A 194 -13.10 -2.89 -30.19
C SER A 194 -13.22 -2.29 -31.61
N GLY A 195 -13.07 -0.97 -31.75
CA GLY A 195 -13.31 -0.24 -33.00
C GLY A 195 -14.79 0.00 -33.34
N LEU A 196 -15.70 -0.54 -32.52
CA LEU A 196 -17.15 -0.39 -32.65
C LEU A 196 -17.71 0.27 -31.39
N PRO A 197 -18.66 1.21 -31.52
CA PRO A 197 -19.34 1.77 -30.36
C PRO A 197 -20.22 0.71 -29.67
N PRO A 198 -20.40 0.78 -28.33
CA PRO A 198 -21.18 -0.22 -27.59
C PRO A 198 -22.59 -0.50 -28.13
N GLU A 199 -23.25 0.51 -28.71
CA GLU A 199 -24.61 0.41 -29.28
C GLU A 199 -24.70 -0.49 -30.51
N GLU A 200 -23.60 -0.66 -31.24
CA GLU A 200 -23.53 -1.50 -32.43
C GLU A 200 -23.07 -2.94 -32.11
N MET A 201 -22.73 -3.21 -30.84
CA MET A 201 -22.28 -4.53 -30.41
C MET A 201 -23.47 -5.42 -30.05
N SER A 202 -23.48 -6.63 -30.59
CA SER A 202 -24.52 -7.62 -30.28
C SER A 202 -24.52 -7.97 -28.79
N PRO A 203 -25.69 -8.12 -28.15
CA PRO A 203 -25.80 -8.68 -26.81
C PRO A 203 -25.21 -10.09 -26.75
N VAL A 204 -24.64 -10.45 -25.60
CA VAL A 204 -24.06 -11.77 -25.34
C VAL A 204 -25.03 -12.57 -24.47
N PRO A 205 -25.60 -13.69 -24.96
CA PRO A 205 -26.46 -14.53 -24.14
C PRO A 205 -25.74 -15.07 -22.90
N VAL A 206 -26.43 -15.14 -21.77
CA VAL A 206 -25.87 -15.78 -20.56
C VAL A 206 -25.60 -17.26 -20.87
N GLY A 207 -24.41 -17.73 -20.48
CA GLY A 207 -23.91 -19.07 -20.81
C GLY A 207 -23.22 -19.20 -22.18
N GLU A 208 -23.21 -18.15 -23.02
CA GLU A 208 -22.51 -18.17 -24.31
C GLU A 208 -21.26 -17.29 -24.32
N GLY A 209 -20.19 -17.81 -24.94
CA GLY A 209 -18.89 -17.14 -24.97
C GLY A 209 -18.29 -16.92 -23.58
N VAL A 210 -17.11 -16.30 -23.52
CA VAL A 210 -16.39 -16.11 -22.25
C VAL A 210 -17.19 -15.25 -21.28
N ALA A 211 -17.76 -14.13 -21.75
CA ALA A 211 -18.50 -13.21 -20.90
C ALA A 211 -19.82 -13.80 -20.38
N GLY A 212 -20.58 -14.50 -21.25
CA GLY A 212 -21.83 -15.13 -20.85
C GLY A 212 -21.61 -16.26 -19.85
N VAL A 213 -20.54 -17.06 -20.00
CA VAL A 213 -20.19 -18.11 -19.03
C VAL A 213 -19.67 -17.51 -17.73
N ALA A 214 -18.88 -16.43 -17.77
CA ALA A 214 -18.36 -15.78 -16.56
C ALA A 214 -19.50 -15.35 -15.60
N VAL A 215 -20.63 -14.89 -16.13
CA VAL A 215 -21.78 -14.47 -15.31
C VAL A 215 -22.52 -15.64 -14.65
N THR A 216 -22.36 -16.86 -15.17
CA THR A 216 -22.89 -18.07 -14.52
C THR A 216 -22.01 -18.61 -13.39
N MET A 217 -20.84 -17.99 -13.18
CA MET A 217 -19.88 -18.38 -12.16
C MET A 217 -19.92 -17.39 -10.99
N ASP A 218 -19.76 -17.89 -9.76
CA ASP A 218 -19.57 -17.05 -8.55
C ASP A 218 -18.11 -16.57 -8.40
N ASP A 219 -17.29 -16.63 -9.46
CA ASP A 219 -15.85 -16.29 -9.41
C ASP A 219 -15.32 -15.81 -10.78
N VAL A 220 -14.08 -15.29 -10.79
CA VAL A 220 -13.38 -14.76 -11.95
C VAL A 220 -13.02 -15.89 -12.94
N LEU A 221 -13.40 -15.69 -14.20
CA LEU A 221 -13.04 -16.57 -15.30
C LEU A 221 -11.86 -16.01 -16.11
N ALA A 222 -10.71 -16.69 -16.05
CA ALA A 222 -9.56 -16.44 -16.91
C ALA A 222 -9.40 -17.56 -17.95
N VAL A 223 -9.12 -17.19 -19.20
CA VAL A 223 -8.94 -18.10 -20.33
C VAL A 223 -7.70 -17.67 -21.11
N ASP A 224 -6.68 -18.53 -21.19
CA ASP A 224 -5.41 -18.21 -21.84
C ASP A 224 -5.55 -18.14 -23.38
N ASP A 225 -6.30 -19.08 -23.96
CA ASP A 225 -6.62 -19.12 -25.40
C ASP A 225 -8.04 -19.65 -25.61
N VAL A 226 -8.96 -18.74 -25.98
CA VAL A 226 -10.38 -19.05 -26.19
C VAL A 226 -10.58 -20.07 -27.32
N THR A 227 -9.72 -20.07 -28.34
CA THR A 227 -9.86 -20.97 -29.50
C THR A 227 -9.44 -22.41 -29.19
N ALA A 228 -8.62 -22.58 -28.15
CA ALA A 228 -8.15 -23.88 -27.68
C ALA A 228 -8.92 -24.39 -26.44
N ASP A 229 -9.78 -23.55 -25.85
CA ASP A 229 -10.53 -23.90 -24.63
C ASP A 229 -11.83 -24.65 -24.99
N PRO A 230 -12.01 -25.90 -24.50
CA PRO A 230 -13.14 -26.75 -24.86
C PRO A 230 -14.50 -26.24 -24.35
N ARG A 231 -14.52 -25.19 -23.52
CA ARG A 231 -15.76 -24.52 -23.10
C ARG A 231 -16.29 -23.55 -24.16
N PHE A 232 -15.44 -23.11 -25.09
CA PHE A 232 -15.73 -22.03 -26.05
C PHE A 232 -15.47 -22.41 -27.51
N GLY A 233 -15.01 -23.64 -27.76
CA GLY A 233 -14.74 -24.21 -29.09
C GLY A 233 -15.59 -25.44 -29.40
#